data_AF-A0A0A9DGG3-F1
#
_entry.id   AF-A0A0A9DGG3-F1
#
_cell.length_a   1.000
_cell.length_b   1.000
_cell.length_c   1.000
_cell.angle_alpha   90.00
_cell.angle_beta   90.00
_cell.angle_gamma   90.00
#
_symmetry.space_group_name_H-M   'P 1'
#
loop_
_entity.id
_entity.type
_entity.pdbx_description
1 polymer ?
#
loop_
_entity_poly.entity_id
_entity_poly.type
_entity_poly.pdbx_seq_one_letter_code
_entity_poly.pdbx_strand_id
1 'polypeptide(L)'
;MLDLWKIYSESSSSPIVRNFCVMYTEMAFERLPTEEMGSIAPDLLVNISNAPAHHQGIILRLAIGECNKYKVDDTIASKYRAITESNDGLLFAEFCFHTLLYQVPPQGMGCPAGLSVAQSDCVTGKLPLKGVTLTSRKSRVSF
;
A
#
# COMPACT_ATOMS: atom_id res chain seq x y z
N MET A 1 -8.57 16.64 8.30
CA MET A 1 -7.35 15.86 8.03
C MET A 1 -6.14 16.78 7.89
N LEU A 2 -6.20 17.80 7.03
CA LEU A 2 -5.12 18.79 6.85
C LEU A 2 -4.65 19.47 8.15
N ASP A 3 -5.55 19.72 9.11
CA ASP A 3 -5.17 20.26 10.42
C ASP A 3 -4.25 19.32 11.23
N LEU A 4 -4.47 18.00 11.14
CA LEU A 4 -3.61 17.01 11.80
C LEU A 4 -2.24 16.96 11.15
N TRP A 5 -2.20 17.04 9.82
CA TRP A 5 -0.94 17.10 9.07
C TRP A 5 -0.16 18.38 9.40
N LYS A 6 -0.84 19.52 9.48
CA LYS A 6 -0.23 20.78 9.90
C LYS A 6 0.41 20.66 11.29
N ILE A 7 -0.32 20.14 12.27
CA ILE A 7 0.20 19.90 13.62
C ILE A 7 1.39 18.91 13.59
N TYR A 8 1.33 17.88 12.75
CA TYR A 8 2.44 16.94 12.59
C TYR A 8 3.73 17.61 12.09
N SER A 9 3.61 18.48 11.08
CA SER A 9 4.72 19.17 10.44
C SER A 9 5.29 20.34 11.27
N GLU A 10 4.61 20.79 12.32
CA GLU A 10 5.11 21.84 13.21
C GLU A 10 6.39 21.39 13.94
N SER A 11 7.41 22.26 13.94
CA SER A 11 8.69 21.99 14.60
C SER A 11 8.57 21.91 16.12
N SER A 12 7.57 22.59 16.71
CA SER A 12 7.26 22.58 18.15
C SER A 12 6.51 21.34 18.62
N SER A 13 5.98 20.52 17.71
CA SER A 13 5.19 19.35 18.09
C SER A 13 6.03 18.27 18.75
N SER A 14 5.63 17.89 19.95
CA SER A 14 6.31 16.83 20.71
C SER A 14 6.15 15.47 20.01
N PRO A 15 7.06 14.50 20.25
CA PRO A 15 6.99 13.19 19.63
C PRO A 15 5.66 12.47 19.85
N ILE A 16 5.07 12.58 21.05
CA ILE A 16 3.77 11.96 21.36
C ILE A 16 2.64 12.55 20.52
N VAL A 17 2.62 13.87 20.32
CA VAL A 17 1.63 14.55 19.46
C VAL A 17 1.79 14.10 18.02
N ARG A 18 3.04 14.02 17.52
CA ARG A 18 3.31 13.55 16.16
C ARG A 18 2.84 12.11 15.93
N ASN A 19 3.03 11.22 16.90
CA ASN A 19 2.54 9.84 16.80
C ASN A 19 1.00 9.80 16.67
N PHE A 20 0.29 10.57 17.51
CA PHE A 20 -1.16 10.67 17.40
C PHE A 20 -1.58 11.26 16.06
N CYS A 21 -0.94 12.32 15.59
CA CYS A 21 -1.26 12.93 14.30
C CYS A 21 -1.13 11.93 13.15
N VAL A 22 -0.06 11.13 13.09
CA VAL A 22 0.11 10.13 12.02
C VAL A 22 -0.96 9.06 12.10
N MET A 23 -1.26 8.53 13.29
CA MET A 23 -2.29 7.50 13.48
C MET A 23 -3.68 8.00 13.07
N TYR A 24 -4.06 9.21 13.49
CA TYR A 24 -5.34 9.80 13.10
C TYR A 24 -5.36 10.23 11.63
N THR A 25 -4.21 10.59 11.05
CA THR A 25 -4.10 10.85 9.62
C THR A 25 -4.36 9.58 8.82
N GLU A 26 -3.75 8.45 9.17
CA GLU A 26 -4.00 7.14 8.52
C GLU A 26 -5.50 6.80 8.55
N MET A 27 -6.13 6.86 9.73
CA MET A 27 -7.56 6.58 9.85
C MET A 27 -8.45 7.60 9.13
N ALA A 28 -8.12 8.89 9.17
CA ALA A 28 -8.90 9.92 8.50
C ALA A 28 -8.74 9.85 6.98
N PHE A 29 -7.56 9.48 6.49
CA PHE A 29 -7.24 9.41 5.07
C PHE A 29 -8.17 8.43 4.35
N GLU A 30 -8.41 7.24 4.93
CA GLU A 30 -9.32 6.22 4.39
C GLU A 30 -10.79 6.69 4.25
N ARG A 31 -11.17 7.77 4.93
CA ARG A 31 -12.54 8.30 4.94
C ARG A 31 -12.74 9.47 3.98
N LEU A 32 -11.67 9.96 3.36
CA LEU A 32 -11.76 11.07 2.42
C LEU A 32 -12.46 10.68 1.12
N PRO A 33 -13.08 11.64 0.41
CA PRO A 33 -13.46 11.43 -0.97
C PRO A 33 -12.24 11.04 -1.79
N THR A 34 -12.46 10.07 -2.68
CA THR A 34 -11.50 9.55 -3.66
C THR A 34 -10.67 10.63 -4.36
N GLU A 35 -11.30 11.71 -4.81
CA GLU A 35 -10.63 12.82 -5.51
C GLU A 35 -9.69 13.61 -4.58
N GLU A 36 -10.12 13.86 -3.34
CA GLU A 36 -9.32 14.57 -2.34
C GLU A 36 -8.10 13.75 -1.92
N MET A 37 -8.24 12.42 -1.78
CA MET A 37 -7.14 11.51 -1.46
C MET A 37 -5.98 11.65 -2.45
N GLY A 38 -6.28 11.59 -3.76
CA GLY A 38 -5.28 11.73 -4.81
C GLY A 38 -4.60 13.11 -4.82
N SER A 39 -5.34 14.16 -4.48
CA SER A 39 -4.81 15.53 -4.43
C SER A 39 -3.87 15.79 -3.24
N ILE A 40 -4.09 15.11 -2.10
CA ILE A 40 -3.34 15.31 -0.85
C ILE A 40 -2.19 14.32 -0.69
N ALA A 41 -2.27 13.12 -1.30
CA ALA A 41 -1.20 12.12 -1.25
C ALA A 41 0.22 12.66 -1.53
N PRO A 42 0.47 13.52 -2.55
CA PRO A 42 1.79 14.10 -2.78
C PRO A 42 2.25 15.02 -1.64
N ASP A 43 1.33 15.74 -0.99
CA ASP A 43 1.65 16.69 0.07
C ASP A 43 2.15 15.98 1.34
N LEU A 44 1.73 14.74 1.55
CA LEU A 44 2.20 13.91 2.67
C LEU A 44 3.66 13.47 2.51
N LEU A 45 4.16 13.42 1.28
CA LEU A 45 5.54 13.01 0.99
C LEU A 45 6.55 14.12 1.25
N VAL A 46 6.10 15.37 1.39
CA VAL A 46 7.00 16.49 1.67
C VAL A 46 7.68 16.28 3.03
N ASN A 47 9.01 16.32 3.05
CA ASN A 47 9.85 16.18 4.24
C ASN A 47 9.78 14.80 4.91
N ILE A 48 9.32 13.78 4.19
CA ILE A 48 9.18 12.41 4.72
C ILE A 48 10.52 11.79 5.09
N SER A 49 11.63 12.14 4.43
CA SER A 49 12.96 11.60 4.73
C SER A 49 13.42 11.95 6.16
N ASN A 50 12.88 13.04 6.73
CA ASN A 50 13.18 13.50 8.08
C ASN A 50 12.20 12.96 9.14
N ALA A 51 11.15 12.23 8.72
CA ALA A 51 10.23 11.59 9.63
C ALA A 51 10.85 10.34 10.27
N PRO A 52 10.42 9.93 11.47
CA PRO A 52 10.77 8.63 12.04
C PRO A 52 10.39 7.48 11.09
N ALA A 53 11.22 6.43 11.01
CA ALA A 53 11.03 5.31 10.08
C ALA A 53 9.61 4.67 10.13
N HIS A 54 9.03 4.56 11.32
CA HIS A 54 7.65 4.06 11.48
C HIS A 54 6.62 4.95 10.78
N HIS A 55 6.77 6.28 10.89
CA HIS A 55 5.87 7.22 10.22
C HIS A 55 6.07 7.23 8.71
N GLN A 56 7.33 7.11 8.25
CA GLN A 56 7.64 6.96 6.82
C GLN A 56 6.85 5.81 6.21
N GLY A 57 6.90 4.62 6.83
CA GLY A 57 6.20 3.44 6.34
C GLY A 57 4.68 3.63 6.23
N ILE A 58 4.06 4.30 7.21
CA ILE A 58 2.62 4.61 7.16
C ILE A 58 2.31 5.57 6.01
N ILE A 59 3.04 6.68 5.93
CA ILE A 59 2.79 7.73 4.93
C ILE A 59 3.04 7.23 3.50
N LEU A 60 4.11 6.47 3.28
CA LEU A 60 4.45 5.89 1.98
C LEU A 60 3.35 4.95 1.47
N ARG A 61 2.74 4.14 2.37
CA ARG A 61 1.62 3.25 2.04
C ARG A 61 0.37 4.02 1.63
N LEU A 62 0.06 5.13 2.32
CA LEU A 62 -1.06 6.00 1.95
C LEU A 62 -0.86 6.62 0.57
N ALA A 63 0.35 7.15 0.30
CA ALA A 63 0.66 7.79 -0.97
C ALA A 63 0.61 6.84 -2.16
N ILE A 64 1.23 5.65 -2.05
CA ILE A 64 1.24 4.68 -3.15
C ILE A 64 -0.16 4.10 -3.44
N GLY A 65 -0.99 3.95 -2.39
CA GLY A 65 -2.34 3.41 -2.51
C GLY A 65 -3.22 4.23 -3.45
N GLU A 66 -2.96 5.54 -3.55
CA GLU A 66 -3.74 6.46 -4.38
C GLU A 66 -3.12 6.67 -5.76
N CYS A 67 -1.80 6.51 -5.94
CA CYS A 67 -1.16 6.54 -7.26
C CYS A 67 -1.74 5.49 -8.23
N ASN A 68 -2.26 4.38 -7.71
CA ASN A 68 -2.77 3.26 -8.53
C ASN A 68 -4.24 3.43 -8.96
N LYS A 69 -5.00 4.37 -8.36
CA LYS A 69 -6.46 4.46 -8.55
C LYS A 69 -6.90 5.57 -9.50
N TYR A 70 -6.12 6.62 -9.70
CA TYR A 70 -6.56 7.82 -10.42
C TYR A 70 -5.63 8.24 -11.54
N LYS A 71 -6.22 8.94 -12.51
CA LYS A 71 -5.43 9.71 -13.49
C LYS A 71 -4.82 10.90 -12.77
N VAL A 72 -3.50 10.93 -12.72
CA VAL A 72 -2.74 12.09 -12.24
C VAL A 72 -2.93 13.21 -13.25
N ASP A 73 -3.64 14.28 -12.85
CA ASP A 73 -3.73 15.50 -13.65
C ASP A 73 -2.43 16.32 -13.56
N ASP A 74 -2.29 17.36 -14.39
CA ASP A 74 -1.08 18.18 -14.44
C ASP A 74 -0.76 18.89 -13.11
N THR A 75 -1.79 19.18 -12.30
CA THR A 75 -1.63 19.82 -10.98
C THR A 75 -1.02 18.84 -9.99
N ILE A 76 -1.56 17.62 -9.91
CA ILE A 76 -1.04 16.56 -9.04
C ILE A 76 0.36 16.12 -9.52
N ALA A 77 0.56 16.01 -10.84
CA ALA A 77 1.86 15.70 -11.43
C ALA A 77 2.94 16.73 -11.04
N SER A 78 2.57 18.01 -11.00
CA SER A 78 3.48 19.08 -10.59
C SER A 78 3.95 18.92 -9.13
N LYS A 79 3.08 18.45 -8.23
CA LYS A 79 3.44 18.19 -6.82
C LYS A 79 4.43 17.02 -6.68
N TYR A 80 4.20 15.91 -7.37
CA TYR A 80 5.16 14.79 -7.39
C TYR A 80 6.49 15.20 -8.04
N ARG A 81 6.45 16.04 -9.10
CA ARG A 81 7.67 16.56 -9.72
C ARG A 81 8.49 17.41 -8.75
N ALA A 82 7.85 18.19 -7.88
CA ALA A 82 8.52 19.03 -6.89
C ALA A 82 9.39 18.23 -5.89
N ILE A 83 9.05 16.96 -5.63
CA ILE A 83 9.82 16.09 -4.73
C ILE A 83 10.75 15.12 -5.47
N THR A 84 10.68 15.00 -6.80
CA THR A 84 11.37 13.94 -7.56
C THR A 84 12.89 13.94 -7.39
N GLU A 85 13.50 15.11 -7.30
CA GLU A 85 14.96 15.28 -7.14
C GLU A 85 15.41 15.40 -5.67
N SER A 86 14.49 15.25 -4.71
CA SER A 86 14.80 15.32 -3.28
C SER A 86 14.99 13.92 -2.68
N ASN A 87 15.54 13.86 -1.46
CA ASN A 87 15.60 12.61 -0.69
C ASN A 87 14.20 12.01 -0.44
N ASP A 88 13.17 12.85 -0.35
CA ASP A 88 11.79 12.41 -0.22
C ASP A 88 11.33 11.64 -1.47
N GLY A 89 11.63 12.17 -2.65
CA GLY A 89 11.32 11.51 -3.92
C GLY A 89 12.09 10.21 -4.11
N LEU A 90 13.37 10.17 -3.73
CA LEU A 90 14.16 8.94 -3.77
C LEU A 90 13.58 7.87 -2.85
N LEU A 91 13.24 8.22 -1.61
CA LEU A 91 12.61 7.32 -0.64
C LEU A 91 11.27 6.78 -1.18
N PHE A 92 10.45 7.66 -1.75
CA PHE A 92 9.17 7.27 -2.32
C PHE A 92 9.32 6.39 -3.56
N ALA A 93 10.25 6.71 -4.46
CA ALA A 93 10.54 5.92 -5.65
C ALA A 93 11.05 4.52 -5.26
N GLU A 94 12.00 4.42 -4.34
CA GLU A 94 12.52 3.15 -3.81
C GLU A 94 11.38 2.31 -3.21
N PHE A 95 10.53 2.93 -2.39
CA PHE A 95 9.35 2.26 -1.83
C PHE A 95 8.38 1.78 -2.91
N CYS A 96 8.13 2.58 -3.96
CA CYS A 96 7.31 2.18 -5.10
C CYS A 96 7.92 1.00 -5.85
N PHE A 97 9.24 1.03 -6.10
CA PHE A 97 9.94 -0.09 -6.74
C PHE A 97 9.80 -1.36 -5.92
N HIS A 98 10.03 -1.31 -4.61
CA HIS A 98 9.83 -2.48 -3.75
C HIS A 98 8.38 -2.96 -3.76
N THR A 99 7.41 -2.06 -3.66
CA THR A 99 6.00 -2.44 -3.61
C THR A 99 5.51 -3.04 -4.92
N LEU A 100 5.98 -2.52 -6.07
CA LEU A 100 5.63 -3.05 -7.39
C LEU A 100 6.33 -4.38 -7.70
N LEU A 101 7.59 -4.53 -7.29
CA LEU A 101 8.37 -5.74 -7.56
C LEU A 101 8.00 -6.90 -6.63
N TYR A 102 7.59 -6.61 -5.39
CA TYR A 102 7.27 -7.61 -4.37
C TYR A 102 5.77 -7.70 -4.06
N GLN A 103 4.90 -7.49 -5.06
CA GLN A 103 3.47 -7.71 -4.87
C GLN A 103 3.20 -9.17 -4.52
N VAL A 104 2.49 -9.39 -3.41
CA VAL A 104 1.87 -10.69 -3.13
C VAL A 104 0.90 -10.96 -4.27
N PRO A 105 1.05 -12.06 -5.04
CA PRO A 105 0.12 -12.41 -6.09
C PRO A 105 -1.31 -12.38 -5.54
N PRO A 106 -2.29 -11.84 -6.27
CA PRO A 106 -3.67 -11.85 -5.83
C PRO A 106 -4.05 -13.27 -5.38
N GLN A 107 -4.61 -13.38 -4.18
CA GLN A 107 -5.20 -14.63 -3.68
C GLN A 107 -6.44 -14.95 -4.55
N GLY A 108 -6.19 -15.47 -5.75
CA GLY A 108 -7.16 -15.59 -6.83
C GLY A 108 -6.48 -15.82 -8.18
N MET A 109 -6.23 -17.10 -8.51
CA MET A 109 -5.90 -17.63 -9.84
C MET A 109 -4.62 -17.15 -10.56
N GLY A 110 -3.68 -16.50 -9.87
CA GLY A 110 -2.37 -16.16 -10.47
C GLY A 110 -1.26 -17.13 -10.08
N CYS A 111 -0.39 -17.49 -11.04
CA CYS A 111 0.85 -18.22 -10.76
C CYS A 111 1.69 -17.41 -9.75
N PRO A 112 2.20 -18.00 -8.66
CA PRO A 112 3.07 -17.28 -7.74
C PRO A 112 4.35 -16.84 -8.46
N ALA A 113 4.85 -15.66 -8.10
CA ALA A 113 6.06 -15.10 -8.70
C ALA A 113 7.23 -16.10 -8.58
N GLY A 114 7.90 -16.37 -9.71
CA GLY A 114 9.05 -17.27 -9.78
C GLY A 114 8.76 -18.69 -10.30
N LEU A 115 7.51 -19.05 -10.58
CA LEU A 115 7.18 -20.29 -11.28
C LEU A 115 6.76 -20.01 -12.73
N SER A 116 7.24 -20.83 -13.67
CA SER A 116 6.69 -20.82 -15.03
C SER A 116 5.23 -21.32 -15.03
N VAL A 117 4.46 -20.96 -16.06
CA VAL A 117 3.07 -21.41 -16.23
C VAL A 117 2.96 -22.95 -16.09
N ALA A 118 3.90 -23.69 -16.68
CA ALA A 118 3.94 -25.15 -16.59
C ALA A 118 4.22 -25.67 -15.17
N GLN A 119 5.02 -24.97 -14.37
CA GLN A 119 5.28 -25.34 -12.97
C GLN A 119 4.10 -25.01 -12.07
N SER A 120 3.43 -23.88 -12.30
CA SER A 120 2.20 -23.53 -11.61
C SER A 120 1.12 -24.57 -11.89
N ASP A 121 0.89 -24.93 -13.16
CA ASP A 121 -0.13 -25.90 -13.56
C ASP A 121 0.10 -27.30 -12.97
N CYS A 122 1.36 -27.68 -12.72
CA CYS A 122 1.69 -28.96 -12.07
C CYS A 122 1.34 -28.94 -10.56
N VAL A 123 1.42 -27.77 -9.92
CA VAL A 123 1.12 -27.58 -8.49
C VAL A 123 -0.38 -27.31 -8.27
N THR A 124 -1.03 -26.53 -9.14
CA THR A 124 -2.46 -26.17 -9.08
C THR A 124 -3.37 -27.18 -9.80
N GLY A 125 -2.82 -28.06 -10.64
CA GLY A 125 -3.55 -29.07 -11.42
C GLY A 125 -4.27 -30.15 -10.62
N LYS A 126 -4.15 -30.16 -9.29
CA LYS A 126 -5.08 -30.93 -8.45
C LYS A 126 -6.25 -30.04 -8.07
N LEU A 127 -7.38 -30.26 -8.74
CA LEU A 127 -8.67 -29.64 -8.43
C LEU A 127 -8.84 -29.54 -6.91
N PRO A 128 -9.08 -28.34 -6.33
CA PRO A 128 -9.30 -28.21 -4.90
C PRO A 128 -10.44 -29.13 -4.50
N LEU A 129 -10.17 -30.11 -3.64
CA LEU A 129 -11.18 -31.03 -3.17
C LEU A 129 -12.18 -30.25 -2.30
N LYS A 130 -13.33 -29.90 -2.86
CA LYS A 130 -14.44 -29.29 -2.10
C LYS A 130 -14.88 -30.25 -1.00
N GLY A 131 -15.30 -29.73 0.15
CA GLY A 131 -15.67 -30.53 1.34
C GLY A 131 -16.67 -31.66 1.05
N VAL A 132 -17.57 -31.47 0.09
CA VAL A 132 -18.52 -32.50 -0.37
C VAL A 132 -17.81 -33.71 -1.01
N THR A 133 -16.73 -33.49 -1.76
CA THR A 133 -15.90 -34.52 -2.41
C THR A 133 -15.00 -35.27 -1.42
N LEU A 134 -14.61 -34.62 -0.31
CA LEU A 134 -13.89 -35.28 0.80
C LEU A 134 -14.84 -36.15 1.64
N THR A 135 -16.07 -35.69 1.86
CA THR A 135 -17.07 -36.41 2.66
C THR A 135 -17.50 -37.72 1.98
N SER A 136 -17.67 -37.73 0.65
CA SER A 136 -18.01 -38.95 -0.11
C SER A 136 -16.89 -39.99 -0.18
N ARG A 137 -15.64 -39.57 0.04
CA ARG A 137 -14.49 -40.49 0.20
C ARG A 137 -14.37 -41.03 1.62
N LYS A 138 -14.77 -40.25 2.64
CA LYS A 138 -14.77 -40.68 4.05
C LYS A 138 -15.83 -41.74 4.36
N SER A 139 -16.98 -41.73 3.67
CA SER A 139 -18.04 -42.73 3.87
C SER A 139 -17.82 -44.06 3.14
N ARG A 140 -16.73 -44.21 2.36
CA ARG A 140 -16.35 -45.51 1.74
C ARG A 140 -15.30 -46.29 2.53
N VAL A 141 -14.86 -45.77 3.67
CA VAL A 141 -14.00 -46.49 4.62
C VAL A 141 -14.77 -46.57 5.93
N SER A 142 -15.73 -47.45 5.98
CA SER A 142 -16.35 -47.95 7.22
C SER A 142 -16.57 -49.43 6.97
N PHE A 143 -15.79 -50.26 7.66
CA PHE A 143 -16.00 -51.71 7.74
C PHE A 143 -17.32 -51.99 8.46
#